data_AF-Q28116-F1
#
_entry.id   AF-Q28116-F1
#
_cell.length_a   1.000
_cell.length_b   1.000
_cell.length_c   1.000
_cell.angle_alpha   90.00
_cell.angle_beta   90.00
_cell.angle_gamma   90.00
#
_symmetry.space_group_name_H-M   'P 1'
#
loop_
_entity.id
_entity.type
_entity.pdbx_description
1 polymer ?
#
loop_
_entity_poly.entity_id
_entity_poly.type
_entity_poly.pdbx_seq_one_letter_code
_entity_poly.pdbx_strand_id
1 'polypeptide(L)' 'GILALMREVEDGTPRAGQILKQTYDKFDTNMRSDDALLKNYGLLSCFRKDLHKMETYLRVMKCRRFGEASCAF' A
#
# COMPACT_ATOMS: atom_id res chain seq x y z
N GLY A 1 7.62 10.04 4.25
CA GLY A 1 7.62 8.59 3.95
C GLY A 1 7.34 8.36 2.48
N ILE A 2 6.23 7.69 2.14
CA ILE A 2 5.85 7.35 0.75
C ILE A 2 5.54 8.56 -0.14
N LEU A 3 4.88 9.59 0.41
CA LEU A 3 4.58 10.82 -0.35
C LEU A 3 5.86 11.56 -0.79
N ALA A 4 6.91 11.51 0.02
CA ALA A 4 8.21 12.06 -0.34
C ALA A 4 8.87 11.22 -1.44
N LEU A 5 8.81 9.88 -1.34
CA LEU A 5 9.32 8.98 -2.38
C LEU A 5 8.60 9.15 -3.72
N MET A 6 7.28 9.34 -3.72
CA MET A 6 6.53 9.58 -4.97
C MET A 6 6.99 10.86 -5.67
N ARG A 7 7.22 11.96 -4.92
CA ARG A 7 7.73 13.21 -5.49
C ARG A 7 9.13 13.07 -6.09
N GLU A 8 10.00 12.29 -5.45
CA GLU A 8 11.36 12.04 -5.93
C GLU A 8 11.38 11.19 -7.22
N VAL A 9 10.38 10.32 -7.39
CA VAL A 9 10.26 9.44 -8.56
C VAL A 9 9.59 10.12 -9.76
N GLU A 10 8.79 11.16 -9.55
CA GLU A 10 8.11 11.91 -10.62
C GLU A 10 9.11 12.75 -11.43
N ASP A 11 9.25 12.44 -12.72
CA ASP A 11 10.14 13.13 -13.68
C ASP A 11 9.55 14.49 -14.15
N GLY A 12 8.99 15.26 -13.21
CA GLY A 12 8.33 16.54 -13.47
C GLY A 12 6.91 16.48 -14.03
N THR A 13 6.36 15.28 -14.29
CA THR A 13 4.94 15.11 -14.66
C THR A 13 4.13 14.72 -13.42
N PRO A 14 3.10 15.49 -13.01
CA PRO A 14 2.29 15.13 -11.85
C PRO A 14 1.41 13.94 -12.23
N ARG A 15 1.88 12.73 -11.89
CA ARG A 15 1.11 11.48 -11.96
C ARG A 15 0.79 11.02 -10.56
N ALA A 16 0.40 11.96 -9.71
CA ALA A 16 -0.33 11.66 -8.49
C ALA A 16 -1.69 11.08 -8.90
N GLY A 17 -1.68 9.83 -9.36
CA GLY A 17 -2.87 9.00 -9.47
C GLY A 17 -3.58 9.13 -8.15
N GLN A 18 -4.89 9.39 -8.22
CA GLN A 18 -5.75 9.64 -7.08
C GLN A 18 -5.31 8.77 -5.91
N ILE A 19 -4.62 9.37 -4.91
CA ILE A 19 -4.30 8.65 -3.68
C ILE A 19 -5.64 8.15 -3.21
N LEU A 20 -5.83 6.84 -3.26
CA LEU A 20 -7.13 6.23 -3.12
C LEU A 20 -7.58 6.50 -1.69
N LYS A 21 -8.30 7.61 -1.51
CA LYS A 21 -8.85 8.05 -0.23
C LYS A 21 -10.14 7.28 0.02
N GLN A 22 -10.12 5.97 -0.25
CA GLN A 22 -11.18 5.08 0.16
C GLN A 22 -11.02 4.92 1.66
N THR A 23 -11.86 5.62 2.41
CA THR A 23 -11.89 5.52 3.86
C THR A 23 -12.52 4.19 4.26
N TYR A 24 -12.03 3.62 5.36
CA TYR A 24 -12.56 2.38 5.94
C TYR A 24 -13.93 2.57 6.61
N ASP A 25 -14.56 3.74 6.46
CA ASP A 25 -15.84 4.13 7.07
C ASP A 25 -17.00 3.19 6.71
N LYS A 26 -16.85 2.39 5.65
CA LYS A 26 -17.83 1.37 5.25
C LYS A 26 -17.77 0.09 6.10
N PHE A 27 -16.74 -0.08 6.92
CA PHE A 27 -16.55 -1.25 7.76
C PHE A 27 -16.99 -0.92 9.18
N ASP A 28 -17.95 -1.69 9.69
CA ASP A 28 -18.29 -1.64 11.11
C ASP A 28 -17.16 -2.30 11.93
N THR A 29 -16.44 -1.51 12.71
CA THR A 29 -15.37 -2.01 13.59
C THR A 29 -15.91 -2.77 14.81
N ASN A 30 -17.21 -2.65 15.08
CA ASN A 30 -17.88 -3.37 16.14
C ASN A 30 -18.09 -4.84 15.72
N MET A 31 -17.29 -5.76 16.28
CA MET A 31 -17.28 -7.19 15.95
C MET A 31 -18.49 -7.97 16.53
N ARG A 32 -19.68 -7.37 16.59
CA ARG A 32 -20.85 -7.96 17.26
C ARG A 32 -21.62 -8.99 16.45
N SER A 33 -21.48 -8.99 15.12
CA SER A 33 -22.13 -9.97 14.24
C SER A 33 -21.10 -10.76 13.44
N ASP A 34 -21.43 -12.00 13.12
CA ASP A 34 -20.56 -12.87 12.30
C ASP A 34 -20.27 -12.27 10.92
N ASP A 35 -21.24 -11.56 10.33
CA ASP A 35 -21.06 -10.85 9.06
C ASP A 35 -20.06 -9.68 9.19
N ALA A 36 -20.16 -8.89 10.27
CA ALA A 36 -19.19 -7.82 10.55
C ALA A 36 -17.80 -8.42 10.79
N LEU A 37 -17.71 -9.53 11.52
CA LEU A 37 -16.46 -10.23 11.79
C LEU A 37 -15.80 -10.70 10.50
N LEU A 38 -16.55 -11.36 9.61
CA LEU A 38 -16.05 -11.86 8.32
C LEU A 38 -15.56 -10.72 7.43
N LYS A 39 -16.30 -9.60 7.37
CA LYS A 39 -15.90 -8.40 6.61
C LYS A 39 -14.60 -7.79 7.14
N ASN A 40 -14.42 -7.72 8.46
CA ASN A 40 -13.19 -7.22 9.07
C ASN A 40 -11.99 -8.15 8.79
N TYR A 41 -12.16 -9.47 8.89
CA TYR A 41 -11.10 -10.41 8.51
C TYR A 41 -10.75 -10.32 7.02
N GLY A 42 -11.75 -10.15 6.15
CA GLY A 42 -11.54 -9.88 4.73
C GLY A 42 -10.71 -8.63 4.50
N LEU A 43 -11.03 -7.54 5.20
CA LEU A 43 -10.29 -6.28 5.15
C LEU A 43 -8.83 -6.46 5.59
N LEU A 44 -8.59 -7.12 6.73
CA LEU A 44 -7.23 -7.38 7.24
C LEU A 44 -6.41 -8.26 6.28
N SER A 45 -7.06 -9.25 5.66
CA SER A 45 -6.42 -10.10 4.64
C SER A 45 -6.00 -9.29 3.41
N CYS A 46 -6.87 -8.39 2.93
CA CYS A 46 -6.52 -7.46 1.85
C CYS A 46 -5.37 -6.54 2.26
N PHE A 47 -5.44 -5.93 3.44
CA PHE A 47 -4.39 -5.05 3.96
C PHE A 47 -3.03 -5.75 4.00
N ARG A 48 -2.98 -6.99 4.48
CA ARG A 48 -1.74 -7.80 4.49
C ARG A 48 -1.19 -8.00 3.09
N LYS A 49 -2.05 -8.35 2.12
CA LYS A 49 -1.64 -8.56 0.72
C LYS A 49 -1.12 -7.27 0.09
N ASP A 50 -1.82 -6.16 0.30
CA ASP A 50 -1.45 -4.87 -0.29
C ASP A 50 -0.18 -4.31 0.34
N LEU A 51 0.01 -4.49 1.65
CA LEU A 51 1.25 -4.12 2.33
C LEU A 51 2.45 -4.92 1.78
N HIS A 52 2.30 -6.24 1.61
CA HIS A 52 3.34 -7.07 1.02
C HIS A 52 3.70 -6.64 -0.42
N LYS A 53 2.69 -6.30 -1.22
CA LYS A 53 2.91 -5.73 -2.56
C LYS A 53 3.65 -4.40 -2.48
N MET A 54 3.24 -3.49 -1.58
CA MET A 54 3.91 -2.20 -1.41
C MET A 54 5.37 -2.36 -0.99
N GLU A 55 5.67 -3.25 -0.04
CA GLU A 55 7.06 -3.55 0.35
C GLU A 55 7.88 -4.04 -0.85
N THR A 56 7.33 -5.00 -1.60
CA THR A 56 8.00 -5.56 -2.78
C THR A 56 8.26 -4.48 -3.84
N TYR A 57 7.27 -3.64 -4.15
CA TYR A 57 7.43 -2.56 -5.11
C TYR A 57 8.44 -1.51 -4.65
N LEU A 58 8.42 -1.13 -3.38
CA LEU A 58 9.42 -0.19 -2.83
C LEU A 58 10.84 -0.78 -2.90
N ARG A 59 11.00 -2.06 -2.59
CA ARG A 59 12.29 -2.76 -2.72
C ARG A 59 12.79 -2.73 -4.16
N VAL A 60 11.94 -3.13 -5.13
CA VAL A 60 12.27 -3.09 -6.56
C VAL A 60 12.62 -1.68 -7.03
N MET A 61 11.85 -0.67 -6.60
CA MET A 61 12.12 0.73 -6.95
C MET A 61 13.46 1.20 -6.41
N LYS A 62 13.78 0.84 -5.16
CA LYS A 62 15.06 1.17 -4.52
C LYS A 62 16.23 0.58 -5.30
N CYS A 63 16.14 -0.70 -5.67
CA CYS A 63 17.14 -1.39 -6.48
C CYS A 63 17.33 -0.75 -7.86
N ARG A 64 16.23 -0.47 -8.58
CA ARG A 64 16.28 0.04 -9.96
C ARG A 64 16.70 1.50 -10.06
N ARG A 65 16.26 2.36 -9.14
CA ARG A 65 16.48 3.81 -9.22
C ARG A 65 17.74 4.27 -8.50
N PHE A 66 18.08 3.64 -7.37
CA PHE A 66 19.21 4.08 -6.54
C PHE A 66 20.41 3.13 -6.59
N GLY A 67 20.35 2.06 -7.40
CA GLY A 67 21.50 1.18 -7.65
C GLY A 67 22.00 0.44 -6.42
N GLU A 68 21.11 0.06 -5.51
CA GLU A 68 21.50 -0.65 -4.28
C GLU A 68 22.02 -2.06 -4.60
N ALA A 69 23.23 -2.38 -4.12
CA ALA A 69 24.00 -3.54 -4.58
C ALA A 69 23.54 -4.91 -4.04
N SER A 70 22.65 -4.96 -3.05
CA SER A 70 22.19 -6.21 -2.41
C SER A 70 20.71 -6.46 -2.63
N CYS A 71 20.28 -6.58 -3.88
CA CYS A 71 18.91 -6.94 -4.21
C CYS A 71 18.80 -8.44 -4.51
N ALA A 72 18.71 -9.25 -3.44
CA ALA A 72 18.28 -10.64 -3.54
C ALA A 72 16.74 -10.68 -3.56
N PHE A 73 16.16 -11.34 -4.57
CA PHE A 73 14.72 -11.47 -4.79
C PHE A 73 14.23 -12.85 -4.40
#